data_AF-D7RP13-F1
#
_entry.id   AF-D7RP13-F1
#
_cell.length_a   1.000
_cell.length_b   1.000
_cell.length_c   1.000
_cell.angle_alpha   90.00
_cell.angle_beta   90.00
_cell.angle_gamma   90.00
#
_symmetry.space_group_name_H-M   'P 1'
#
loop_
_entity.id
_entity.type
_entity.pdbx_description
1 polymer ?
#
loop_
_entity_poly.entity_id
_entity_poly.type
_entity_poly.pdbx_seq_one_letter_code
_entity_poly.pdbx_strand_id
1 'polypeptide(L)'
;PRLFKEWKINRLSYEYDSEPFGKERDAAIKKLASEAGVEVTVRISHTLYDLDKIIELNGGQSPLTYKRFQTLISRMDAVEVPAESITAEIMGKCTTPLSEDHDDKFGVPSLEELGFDTEGLSSAVWPGGETEALTRLERHLERKAWVANFERPRMNANSLLASPTGLSPYPRFGCLSCRLFYFKLTDLYRKVKKNSSPPLSLYGQLLWREFFYTAATNNPCFDKMESNPICVQIPWDRNPEALAKWAEGRTGFPWIDAIMTQLRQEGWIHHLARHAVACFLTRGDLWISWEEGMKVFEELLLDADWSV
;
A
#
# COMPACT_ATOMS: atom_id res chain seq x y z
N PRO A 1 21.44 -7.43 -16.06
CA PRO A 1 22.67 -7.56 -16.89
C PRO A 1 22.44 -7.62 -18.40
N ARG A 2 21.65 -8.58 -18.91
CA ARG A 2 21.38 -8.71 -20.36
C ARG A 2 20.82 -7.41 -20.98
N LEU A 3 19.77 -6.84 -20.37
CA LEU A 3 19.13 -5.61 -20.84
C LEU A 3 20.10 -4.41 -20.88
N PHE A 4 20.99 -4.26 -19.90
CA PHE A 4 21.98 -3.17 -19.91
C PHE A 4 22.88 -3.22 -21.14
N LYS A 5 23.30 -4.44 -21.53
CA LYS A 5 24.15 -4.65 -22.69
C LYS A 5 23.40 -4.49 -24.00
N GLU A 6 22.23 -5.13 -24.12
CA GLU A 6 21.44 -5.16 -25.34
C GLU A 6 20.91 -3.77 -25.72
N TRP A 7 20.37 -3.05 -24.76
CA TRP A 7 19.82 -1.71 -24.96
C TRP A 7 20.84 -0.59 -24.75
N LYS A 8 22.10 -0.94 -24.45
CA LYS A 8 23.20 0.01 -24.19
C LYS A 8 22.80 1.07 -23.15
N ILE A 9 22.20 0.62 -22.06
CA ILE A 9 21.69 1.49 -21.00
C ILE A 9 22.86 2.20 -20.32
N ASN A 10 22.69 3.49 -20.03
CA ASN A 10 23.62 4.28 -19.23
C ASN A 10 23.00 4.82 -17.94
N ARG A 11 21.66 4.83 -17.83
CA ARG A 11 20.92 5.30 -16.67
C ARG A 11 19.76 4.36 -16.36
N LEU A 12 19.61 4.03 -15.09
CA LEU A 12 18.49 3.31 -14.52
C LEU A 12 17.86 4.16 -13.42
N SER A 13 16.54 4.31 -13.43
CA SER A 13 15.82 5.01 -12.36
C SER A 13 14.67 4.18 -11.85
N TYR A 14 14.43 4.23 -10.54
CA TYR A 14 13.30 3.58 -9.89
C TYR A 14 12.93 4.32 -8.60
N GLU A 15 11.70 4.10 -8.13
CA GLU A 15 11.23 4.58 -6.85
C GLU A 15 11.86 3.78 -5.71
N TYR A 16 12.21 4.45 -4.61
CA TYR A 16 12.79 3.79 -3.44
C TYR A 16 11.79 2.85 -2.76
N ASP A 17 12.22 1.62 -2.56
CA ASP A 17 11.52 0.59 -1.80
C ASP A 17 12.13 0.49 -0.40
N SER A 18 11.35 0.84 0.63
CA SER A 18 11.82 0.79 2.02
C SER A 18 11.71 -0.59 2.66
N GLU A 19 10.98 -1.52 2.06
CA GLU A 19 10.78 -2.84 2.66
C GLU A 19 12.10 -3.64 2.68
N PRO A 20 12.42 -4.41 3.73
CA PRO A 20 13.72 -5.05 3.89
C PRO A 20 14.16 -5.89 2.68
N PHE A 21 13.25 -6.71 2.14
CA PHE A 21 13.51 -7.51 0.93
C PHE A 21 13.76 -6.62 -0.30
N GLY A 22 12.96 -5.56 -0.46
CA GLY A 22 13.12 -4.58 -1.52
C GLY A 22 14.49 -3.90 -1.49
N LYS A 23 14.95 -3.49 -0.30
CA LYS A 23 16.28 -2.91 -0.10
C LYS A 23 17.41 -3.87 -0.46
N GLU A 24 17.30 -5.14 -0.08
CA GLU A 24 18.30 -6.17 -0.41
C GLU A 24 18.37 -6.42 -1.93
N ARG A 25 17.21 -6.60 -2.57
CA ARG A 25 17.09 -6.71 -4.03
C ARG A 25 17.74 -5.52 -4.72
N ASP A 26 17.38 -4.30 -4.33
CA ASP A 26 17.85 -3.08 -4.99
C ASP A 26 19.33 -2.83 -4.77
N ALA A 27 19.90 -3.24 -3.62
CA ALA A 27 21.34 -3.22 -3.39
C ALA A 27 22.09 -4.14 -4.38
N ALA A 28 21.56 -5.34 -4.63
CA ALA A 28 22.12 -6.24 -5.64
C ALA A 28 22.02 -5.65 -7.05
N ILE A 29 20.88 -5.02 -7.40
CA ILE A 29 20.72 -4.35 -8.70
C ILE A 29 21.67 -3.16 -8.86
N LYS A 30 21.86 -2.34 -7.81
CA LYS A 30 22.84 -1.23 -7.82
C LYS A 30 24.25 -1.72 -8.08
N LYS A 31 24.65 -2.85 -7.48
CA LYS A 31 25.95 -3.48 -7.74
C LYS A 31 26.10 -3.88 -9.21
N LEU A 32 25.11 -4.58 -9.76
CA LEU A 32 25.10 -4.99 -11.17
C LEU A 32 25.11 -3.80 -12.14
N ALA A 33 24.42 -2.72 -11.80
CA ALA A 33 24.41 -1.49 -12.58
C ALA A 33 25.79 -0.81 -12.56
N SER A 34 26.43 -0.72 -11.39
CA SER A 34 27.78 -0.17 -11.23
C SER A 34 28.82 -0.97 -12.03
N GLU A 35 28.76 -2.31 -11.98
CA GLU A 35 29.63 -3.20 -12.76
C GLU A 35 29.44 -3.01 -14.28
N ALA A 36 28.23 -2.63 -14.71
CA ALA A 36 27.91 -2.35 -16.11
C ALA A 36 28.14 -0.88 -16.53
N GLY A 37 28.62 -0.01 -15.62
CA GLY A 37 28.79 1.42 -15.90
C GLY A 37 27.48 2.20 -16.06
N VAL A 38 26.40 1.72 -15.44
CA VAL A 38 25.06 2.34 -15.46
C VAL A 38 24.88 3.20 -14.20
N GLU A 39 24.56 4.48 -14.39
CA GLU A 39 24.19 5.39 -13.31
C GLU A 39 22.79 5.05 -12.78
N VAL A 40 22.65 4.97 -11.45
CA VAL A 40 21.37 4.64 -10.81
C VAL A 40 20.83 5.87 -10.06
N THR A 41 19.63 6.33 -10.45
CA THR A 41 18.90 7.38 -9.74
C THR A 41 17.73 6.78 -8.97
N VAL A 42 17.70 6.98 -7.65
CA VAL A 42 16.60 6.52 -6.79
C VAL A 42 15.94 7.71 -6.12
N ARG A 43 14.60 7.75 -6.11
CA ARG A 43 13.83 8.82 -5.46
C ARG A 43 12.76 8.23 -4.57
N ILE A 44 12.55 8.84 -3.41
CA ILE A 44 11.47 8.47 -2.50
C ILE A 44 10.20 9.16 -2.98
N SER A 45 9.17 8.40 -3.32
CA SER A 45 7.83 8.93 -3.62
C SER A 45 6.68 8.00 -3.21
N HIS A 46 6.99 6.75 -2.83
CA HIS A 46 6.00 5.80 -2.29
C HIS A 46 5.51 6.22 -0.90
N THR A 47 6.32 6.97 -0.16
CA THR A 47 6.04 7.52 1.17
C THR A 47 6.05 9.05 1.16
N LEU A 48 5.31 9.63 2.11
CA LEU A 48 5.27 11.07 2.37
C LEU A 48 6.62 11.59 2.86
N TYR A 49 7.28 10.80 3.70
CA TYR A 49 8.53 11.18 4.36
C TYR A 49 9.67 10.23 4.00
N ASP A 50 10.88 10.74 4.19
CA ASP A 50 12.08 9.93 4.29
C ASP A 50 12.07 9.19 5.65
N LEU A 51 11.90 7.87 5.60
CA LEU A 51 11.71 7.05 6.79
C LEU A 51 12.99 6.97 7.63
N ASP A 52 14.16 7.01 6.99
CA ASP A 52 15.45 6.95 7.70
C ASP A 52 15.64 8.22 8.55
N LYS A 53 15.20 9.39 8.05
CA LYS A 53 15.19 10.63 8.85
C LYS A 53 14.27 10.54 10.07
N ILE A 54 13.12 9.86 9.96
CA ILE A 54 12.23 9.64 11.12
C ILE A 54 12.94 8.80 12.18
N ILE A 55 13.65 7.76 11.75
CA ILE A 55 14.40 6.84 12.61
C ILE A 55 15.60 7.55 13.27
N GLU A 56 16.34 8.36 12.52
CA GLU A 56 17.43 9.20 13.02
C GLU A 56 16.95 10.17 14.11
N LEU A 57 15.84 10.87 13.87
CA LEU A 57 15.22 11.77 14.85
C LEU A 57 14.75 11.05 16.12
N ASN A 58 14.55 9.74 16.04
CA ASN A 58 14.19 8.90 17.18
C ASN A 58 15.39 8.15 17.79
N GLY A 59 16.63 8.57 17.47
CA GLY A 59 17.85 7.99 18.04
C GLY A 59 18.29 6.68 17.38
N GLY A 60 17.99 6.49 16.10
CA GLY A 60 18.39 5.32 15.32
C GLY A 60 17.47 4.10 15.49
N GLN A 61 16.29 4.27 16.10
CA GLN A 61 15.29 3.22 16.28
C GLN A 61 13.92 3.64 15.75
N SER A 62 13.19 2.73 15.12
CA SER A 62 11.83 3.01 14.66
C SER A 62 10.88 3.32 15.82
N PRO A 63 9.97 4.31 15.68
CA PRO A 63 8.97 4.58 16.71
C PRO A 63 7.97 3.42 16.80
N LEU A 64 7.82 2.82 17.99
CA LEU A 64 6.90 1.68 18.20
C LEU A 64 5.48 2.09 18.63
N THR A 65 5.23 3.39 18.77
CA THR A 65 3.88 3.89 19.08
C THR A 65 3.49 4.99 18.11
N TYR A 66 2.24 4.97 17.66
CA TYR A 66 1.72 5.94 16.71
C TYR A 66 1.81 7.39 17.23
N LYS A 67 1.61 7.61 18.53
CA LYS A 67 1.75 8.94 19.16
C LYS A 67 3.20 9.46 19.10
N ARG A 68 4.19 8.59 19.30
CA ARG A 68 5.60 8.96 19.19
C ARG A 68 5.93 9.32 17.74
N PHE A 69 5.48 8.51 16.79
CA PHE A 69 5.59 8.79 15.36
C PHE A 69 5.01 10.17 14.98
N GLN A 70 3.78 10.46 15.41
CA GLN A 70 3.16 11.78 15.19
C GLN A 70 3.98 12.95 15.78
N THR A 71 4.60 12.73 16.94
CA THR A 71 5.46 13.75 17.58
C THR A 71 6.75 13.98 16.78
N LEU A 72 7.31 12.95 16.16
CA LEU A 72 8.52 13.06 15.33
C LEU A 72 8.24 13.81 14.04
N ILE A 73 7.20 13.39 13.29
CA ILE A 73 6.85 14.05 12.01
C ILE A 73 6.44 15.52 12.19
N SER A 74 5.90 15.90 13.35
CA SER A 74 5.58 17.31 13.65
C SER A 74 6.81 18.22 13.76
N ARG A 75 8.01 17.64 13.87
CA ARG A 75 9.30 18.35 13.94
C ARG A 75 10.10 18.26 12.65
N MET A 76 9.57 17.54 11.65
CA MET A 76 10.21 17.40 10.34
C MET A 76 9.83 18.56 9.42
N ASP A 77 10.58 18.67 8.33
CA ASP A 77 10.23 19.55 7.22
C ASP A 77 8.86 19.18 6.63
N ALA A 78 8.28 20.13 5.90
CA ALA A 78 7.03 19.89 5.19
C ALA A 78 7.19 18.75 4.18
N VAL A 79 6.10 17.98 3.97
CA VAL A 79 6.02 16.95 2.94
C VAL A 79 6.44 17.54 1.59
N GLU A 80 7.30 16.83 0.87
CA GLU A 80 7.71 17.24 -0.48
C GLU A 80 6.50 17.33 -1.41
N VAL A 81 6.43 18.42 -2.18
CA VAL A 81 5.37 18.58 -3.19
C VAL A 81 5.46 17.45 -4.23
N PRO A 82 4.32 16.98 -4.77
CA PRO A 82 4.33 16.03 -5.87
C PRO A 82 5.15 16.60 -7.03
N ALA A 83 5.95 15.74 -7.66
CA ALA A 83 6.66 16.12 -8.88
C ALA A 83 5.68 16.48 -10.00
N GLU A 84 6.14 17.29 -10.95
CA GLU A 84 5.37 17.63 -12.14
C GLU A 84 5.11 16.36 -12.98
N SER A 85 3.91 16.27 -13.56
CA SER A 85 3.57 15.16 -14.47
C SER A 85 4.47 15.18 -15.70
N ILE A 86 4.93 14.01 -16.14
CA ILE A 86 5.73 13.90 -17.35
C ILE A 86 4.85 14.21 -18.57
N THR A 87 5.19 15.26 -19.30
CA THR A 87 4.50 15.67 -20.53
C THR A 87 5.37 15.41 -21.76
N ALA A 88 4.77 15.47 -22.95
CA ALA A 88 5.52 15.41 -24.21
C ALA A 88 6.57 16.53 -24.31
N GLU A 89 6.31 17.70 -23.72
CA GLU A 89 7.26 18.82 -23.66
C GLU A 89 8.48 18.49 -22.80
N ILE A 90 8.28 17.87 -21.63
CA ILE A 90 9.35 17.42 -20.73
C ILE A 90 10.19 16.32 -21.39
N MET A 91 9.53 15.38 -22.07
CA MET A 91 10.22 14.32 -22.82
C MET A 91 11.02 14.88 -23.99
N GLY A 92 10.55 15.98 -24.60
CA GLY A 92 11.26 16.72 -25.63
C GLY A 92 11.60 15.86 -26.85
N LYS A 93 12.90 15.59 -27.04
CA LYS A 93 13.41 14.74 -28.14
C LYS A 93 13.65 13.29 -27.72
N CYS A 94 13.40 12.95 -26.46
CA CYS A 94 13.55 11.58 -25.97
C CYS A 94 12.46 10.72 -26.61
N THR A 95 12.86 9.61 -27.23
CA THR A 95 11.95 8.65 -27.87
C THR A 95 12.25 7.24 -27.38
N THR A 96 11.23 6.39 -27.40
CA THR A 96 11.35 4.97 -27.09
C THR A 96 11.34 4.18 -28.40
N PRO A 97 12.43 3.50 -28.77
CA PRO A 97 12.43 2.62 -29.94
C PRO A 97 11.43 1.47 -29.73
N LEU A 98 10.54 1.28 -30.70
CA LEU A 98 9.55 0.20 -30.70
C LEU A 98 9.70 -0.61 -31.98
N SER A 99 9.59 -1.93 -31.85
CA SER A 99 9.54 -2.87 -32.97
C SER A 99 8.10 -3.31 -33.22
N GLU A 100 7.81 -3.86 -34.41
CA GLU A 100 6.48 -4.36 -34.76
C GLU A 100 6.05 -5.56 -33.90
N ASP A 101 7.01 -6.34 -33.41
CA ASP A 101 6.80 -7.49 -32.51
C ASP A 101 6.83 -7.12 -31.02
N HIS A 102 6.50 -5.86 -30.69
CA HIS A 102 6.53 -5.36 -29.32
C HIS A 102 5.62 -6.17 -28.40
N ASP A 103 4.36 -6.37 -28.80
CA ASP A 103 3.35 -7.02 -27.96
C ASP A 103 3.71 -8.49 -27.69
N ASP A 104 4.33 -9.18 -28.66
CA ASP A 104 4.79 -10.57 -28.51
C ASP A 104 5.92 -10.72 -27.47
N LYS A 105 6.74 -9.67 -27.27
CA LYS A 105 7.93 -9.72 -26.40
C LYS A 105 7.76 -9.00 -25.07
N PHE A 106 7.00 -7.93 -25.06
CA PHE A 106 6.91 -6.96 -23.97
C PHE A 106 5.46 -6.55 -23.64
N GLY A 107 4.47 -7.15 -24.32
CA GLY A 107 3.06 -6.92 -24.04
C GLY A 107 2.69 -7.28 -22.59
N VAL A 108 1.66 -6.62 -22.08
CA VAL A 108 1.09 -6.97 -20.76
C VAL A 108 0.33 -8.28 -20.91
N PRO A 109 0.72 -9.36 -20.21
CA PRO A 109 0.09 -10.66 -20.39
C PRO A 109 -1.34 -10.67 -19.86
N SER A 110 -2.21 -11.47 -20.48
CA SER A 110 -3.56 -11.74 -19.97
C SER A 110 -3.53 -12.71 -18.79
N LEU A 111 -4.65 -12.82 -18.06
CA LEU A 111 -4.78 -13.81 -16.98
C LEU A 111 -4.69 -15.24 -17.51
N GLU A 112 -5.28 -15.51 -18.68
CA GLU A 112 -5.24 -16.82 -19.35
C GLU A 112 -3.82 -17.19 -19.79
N GLU A 113 -3.04 -16.21 -20.29
CA GLU A 113 -1.63 -16.42 -20.65
C GLU A 113 -0.75 -16.75 -19.44
N LEU A 114 -1.11 -16.24 -18.26
CA LEU A 114 -0.48 -16.59 -16.99
C LEU A 114 -1.01 -17.91 -16.40
N GLY A 115 -1.98 -18.55 -17.05
CA GLY A 115 -2.53 -19.85 -16.66
C GLY A 115 -3.69 -19.79 -15.66
N PHE A 116 -4.31 -18.63 -15.46
CA PHE A 116 -5.51 -18.51 -14.64
C PHE A 116 -6.76 -18.89 -15.44
N ASP A 117 -7.67 -19.62 -14.79
CA ASP A 117 -9.01 -19.84 -15.31
C ASP A 117 -9.86 -18.59 -15.08
N THR A 118 -10.36 -18.03 -16.18
CA THR A 118 -11.19 -16.81 -16.17
C THR A 118 -12.67 -17.11 -16.40
N GLU A 119 -13.05 -18.38 -16.57
CA GLU A 119 -14.44 -18.76 -16.72
C GLU A 119 -15.23 -18.40 -15.46
N GLY A 120 -16.29 -17.61 -15.61
CA GLY A 120 -17.12 -17.16 -14.49
C GLY A 120 -16.58 -15.97 -13.70
N LEU A 121 -15.44 -15.37 -14.08
CA LEU A 121 -14.99 -14.12 -13.47
C LEU A 121 -15.91 -12.96 -13.87
N SER A 122 -16.41 -12.23 -12.86
CA SER A 122 -17.12 -10.98 -13.07
C SER A 122 -16.15 -9.81 -13.28
N SER A 123 -16.68 -8.65 -13.71
CA SER A 123 -15.90 -7.42 -13.75
C SER A 123 -15.33 -7.09 -12.37
N ALA A 124 -14.07 -6.65 -12.33
CA ALA A 124 -13.38 -6.32 -11.10
C ALA A 124 -14.05 -5.16 -10.36
N VAL A 125 -14.35 -5.35 -9.08
CA VAL A 125 -14.89 -4.30 -8.18
C VAL A 125 -13.91 -3.14 -7.99
N TRP A 126 -12.61 -3.45 -8.07
CA TRP A 126 -11.51 -2.49 -8.00
C TRP A 126 -10.70 -2.54 -9.30
N PRO A 127 -11.13 -1.81 -10.34
CA PRO A 127 -10.32 -1.65 -11.55
C PRO A 127 -8.97 -1.03 -11.19
N GLY A 128 -7.89 -1.59 -11.74
CA GLY A 128 -6.52 -1.10 -11.52
C GLY A 128 -6.16 0.11 -12.39
N GLY A 129 -5.00 0.70 -12.09
CA GLY A 129 -4.37 1.74 -12.92
C GLY A 129 -4.56 3.19 -12.43
N GLU A 130 -3.66 4.06 -12.90
CA GLU A 130 -3.61 5.49 -12.55
C GLU A 130 -4.89 6.24 -12.94
N THR A 131 -5.44 5.96 -14.13
CA THR A 131 -6.66 6.63 -14.63
C THR A 131 -7.85 6.46 -13.68
N GLU A 132 -8.07 5.23 -13.19
CA GLU A 132 -9.13 4.96 -12.22
C GLU A 132 -8.81 5.62 -10.87
N ALA A 133 -7.55 5.55 -10.44
CA ALA A 133 -7.10 6.13 -9.19
C ALA A 133 -7.34 7.66 -9.12
N LEU A 134 -7.00 8.38 -10.18
CA LEU A 134 -7.23 9.83 -10.30
C LEU A 134 -8.73 10.16 -10.39
N THR A 135 -9.51 9.36 -11.11
CA THR A 135 -10.98 9.50 -11.18
C THR A 135 -11.61 9.34 -9.79
N ARG A 136 -11.18 8.33 -9.04
CA ARG A 136 -11.65 8.09 -7.67
C ARG A 136 -11.18 9.16 -6.70
N LEU A 137 -9.97 9.70 -6.88
CA LEU A 137 -9.46 10.80 -6.05
C LEU A 137 -10.39 12.02 -6.16
N GLU A 138 -10.75 12.44 -7.36
CA GLU A 138 -11.63 13.60 -7.55
C GLU A 138 -13.01 13.35 -6.91
N ARG A 139 -13.63 12.17 -7.15
CA ARG A 139 -14.89 11.79 -6.48
C ARG A 139 -14.77 11.73 -4.96
N HIS A 140 -13.63 11.28 -4.44
CA HIS A 140 -13.36 11.24 -3.00
C HIS A 140 -13.32 12.65 -2.40
N LEU A 141 -12.68 13.60 -3.09
CA LEU A 141 -12.59 14.99 -2.66
C LEU A 141 -13.96 15.67 -2.73
N GLU A 142 -14.74 15.45 -3.78
CA GLU A 142 -16.13 15.93 -3.90
C GLU A 142 -16.99 15.44 -2.73
N ARG A 143 -16.94 14.14 -2.43
CA ARG A 143 -17.67 13.55 -1.30
C ARG A 143 -17.23 14.14 0.03
N LYS A 144 -15.91 14.31 0.25
CA LYS A 144 -15.39 14.93 1.49
C LYS A 144 -15.81 16.38 1.62
N ALA A 145 -15.82 17.16 0.53
CA ALA A 145 -16.29 18.53 0.51
C ALA A 145 -17.76 18.61 0.93
N TRP A 146 -18.58 17.71 0.39
CA TRP A 146 -19.99 17.59 0.74
C TRP A 146 -20.18 17.25 2.22
N VAL A 147 -19.55 16.16 2.71
CA VAL A 147 -19.66 15.76 4.12
C VAL A 147 -19.20 16.89 5.04
N ALA A 148 -18.06 17.53 4.77
CA ALA A 148 -17.54 18.59 5.64
C ALA A 148 -18.47 19.81 5.79
N ASN A 149 -19.38 20.02 4.82
CA ASN A 149 -20.38 21.09 4.83
C ASN A 149 -21.75 20.64 5.35
N PHE A 150 -22.13 19.38 5.16
CA PHE A 150 -23.52 18.93 5.32
C PHE A 150 -23.72 17.76 6.29
N GLU A 151 -22.68 16.99 6.67
CA GLU A 151 -22.86 15.79 7.49
C GLU A 151 -21.65 15.49 8.41
N ARG A 152 -21.84 14.65 9.43
CA ARG A 152 -20.72 14.08 10.19
C ARG A 152 -20.55 12.61 9.77
N PRO A 153 -19.34 12.16 9.39
CA PRO A 153 -19.15 10.78 9.03
C PRO A 153 -19.49 9.87 10.22
N ARG A 154 -20.39 8.92 9.99
CA ARG A 154 -20.75 7.85 10.94
C ARG A 154 -20.71 6.52 10.21
N MET A 155 -20.21 5.50 10.90
CA MET A 155 -20.26 4.13 10.40
C MET A 155 -21.70 3.68 10.25
N ASN A 156 -22.01 3.02 9.13
CA ASN A 156 -23.26 2.33 8.88
C ASN A 156 -22.98 1.07 8.04
N ALA A 157 -24.02 0.25 7.80
CA ALA A 157 -23.89 -0.98 7.02
C ALA A 157 -23.33 -0.74 5.60
N ASN A 158 -23.71 0.36 4.94
CA ASN A 158 -23.20 0.71 3.61
C ASN A 158 -21.69 0.99 3.58
N SER A 159 -21.08 1.29 4.73
CA SER A 159 -19.63 1.50 4.84
C SER A 159 -18.83 0.20 4.67
N LEU A 160 -19.49 -0.96 4.79
CA LEU A 160 -18.86 -2.28 4.60
C LEU A 160 -18.68 -2.64 3.12
N LEU A 161 -19.47 -2.02 2.23
CA LEU A 161 -19.39 -2.26 0.79
C LEU A 161 -18.21 -1.50 0.17
N ALA A 162 -17.66 -2.04 -0.91
CA ALA A 162 -16.65 -1.35 -1.70
C ALA A 162 -17.17 0.02 -2.17
N SER A 163 -16.44 1.08 -1.84
CA SER A 163 -16.84 2.44 -2.20
C SER A 163 -16.27 2.84 -3.56
N PRO A 164 -17.06 3.48 -4.45
CA PRO A 164 -16.53 4.10 -5.67
C PRO A 164 -15.62 5.31 -5.39
N THR A 165 -15.47 5.70 -4.12
CA THR A 165 -14.52 6.74 -3.64
C THR A 165 -13.42 6.16 -2.76
N GLY A 166 -13.36 4.84 -2.65
CA GLY A 166 -12.30 4.16 -1.91
C GLY A 166 -10.98 4.28 -2.66
N LEU A 167 -9.91 4.52 -1.90
CA LEU A 167 -8.59 4.80 -2.47
C LEU A 167 -7.52 3.80 -2.06
N SER A 168 -7.72 2.95 -1.04
CA SER A 168 -6.61 2.23 -0.41
C SER A 168 -5.80 1.29 -1.32
N PRO A 169 -6.37 0.58 -2.33
CA PRO A 169 -5.55 -0.22 -3.24
C PRO A 169 -4.58 0.61 -4.08
N TYR A 170 -4.95 1.85 -4.44
CA TYR A 170 -4.21 2.62 -5.44
C TYR A 170 -2.85 3.15 -4.94
N PRO A 171 -2.71 3.68 -3.71
CA PRO A 171 -1.40 3.98 -3.12
C PRO A 171 -0.55 2.75 -2.85
N ARG A 172 -1.14 1.57 -2.59
CA ARG A 172 -0.36 0.33 -2.45
C ARG A 172 0.40 0.02 -3.73
N PHE A 173 -0.27 0.11 -4.89
CA PHE A 173 0.31 -0.18 -6.20
C PHE A 173 0.98 1.05 -6.87
N GLY A 174 1.08 2.19 -6.20
CA GLY A 174 1.62 3.43 -6.78
C GLY A 174 0.75 4.08 -7.86
N CYS A 175 -0.44 3.55 -8.15
CA CYS A 175 -1.40 4.16 -9.08
C CYS A 175 -1.89 5.54 -8.60
N LEU A 176 -1.83 5.80 -7.29
CA LEU A 176 -2.09 7.11 -6.71
C LEU A 176 -0.93 7.53 -5.81
N SER A 177 -0.26 8.63 -6.16
CA SER A 177 0.75 9.24 -5.30
C SER A 177 0.16 9.62 -3.95
N CYS A 178 0.79 9.13 -2.87
CA CYS A 178 0.42 9.49 -1.50
C CYS A 178 0.61 10.99 -1.23
N ARG A 179 1.62 11.61 -1.84
CA ARG A 179 1.89 13.05 -1.77
C ARG A 179 0.81 13.83 -2.49
N LEU A 180 0.41 13.42 -3.70
CA LEU A 180 -0.71 14.07 -4.42
C LEU A 180 -1.98 14.04 -3.57
N PHE A 181 -2.29 12.88 -2.99
CA PHE A 181 -3.46 12.75 -2.13
C PHE A 181 -3.38 13.65 -0.88
N TYR A 182 -2.23 13.67 -0.21
CA TYR A 182 -1.97 14.54 0.95
C TYR A 182 -2.20 16.02 0.62
N PHE A 183 -1.62 16.53 -0.47
CA PHE A 183 -1.75 17.93 -0.86
C PHE A 183 -3.18 18.28 -1.29
N LYS A 184 -3.83 17.44 -2.09
CA LYS A 184 -5.24 17.63 -2.49
C LYS A 184 -6.18 17.66 -1.29
N LEU A 185 -5.97 16.79 -0.29
CA LEU A 185 -6.72 16.83 0.98
C LEU A 185 -6.48 18.12 1.75
N THR A 186 -5.22 18.56 1.81
CA THR A 186 -4.81 19.81 2.49
C THR A 186 -5.50 21.02 1.87
N ASP A 187 -5.48 21.11 0.55
CA ASP A 187 -6.07 22.23 -0.18
C ASP A 187 -7.59 22.26 -0.06
N LEU A 188 -8.25 21.09 -0.15
CA LEU A 188 -9.67 20.99 0.11
C LEU A 188 -10.02 21.44 1.52
N TYR A 189 -9.26 21.00 2.53
CA TYR A 189 -9.48 21.39 3.91
C TYR A 189 -9.34 22.89 4.11
N ARG A 190 -8.29 23.52 3.57
CA ARG A 190 -8.08 24.97 3.64
C ARG A 190 -9.23 25.74 3.00
N LYS A 191 -9.73 25.28 1.84
CA LYS A 191 -10.90 25.87 1.17
C LYS A 191 -12.15 25.80 2.03
N VAL A 192 -12.46 24.64 2.62
CA VAL A 192 -13.69 24.43 3.40
C VAL A 192 -13.62 25.08 4.79
N LYS A 193 -12.45 25.07 5.44
CA LYS A 193 -12.24 25.57 6.81
C LYS A 193 -11.57 26.94 6.87
N LYS A 194 -11.70 27.75 5.81
CA LYS A 194 -11.25 29.16 5.74
C LYS A 194 -9.78 29.35 6.16
N ASN A 195 -8.88 28.62 5.52
CA ASN A 195 -7.42 28.66 5.75
C ASN A 195 -6.95 28.22 7.14
N SER A 196 -7.76 27.44 7.87
CA SER A 196 -7.32 26.79 9.10
C SER A 196 -6.25 25.73 8.82
N SER A 197 -5.33 25.55 9.78
CA SER A 197 -4.34 24.46 9.71
C SER A 197 -5.04 23.11 9.91
N PRO A 198 -4.81 22.11 9.03
CA PRO A 198 -5.45 20.81 9.14
C PRO A 198 -4.90 20.00 10.32
N PRO A 199 -5.75 19.28 11.07
CA PRO A 199 -5.30 18.36 12.10
C PRO A 199 -4.71 17.08 11.47
N LEU A 200 -3.76 16.43 12.16
CA LEU A 200 -3.16 15.17 11.70
C LEU A 200 -4.19 14.05 11.44
N SER A 201 -5.34 14.08 12.12
CA SER A 201 -6.43 13.13 11.91
C SER A 201 -7.01 13.17 10.50
N LEU A 202 -6.87 14.29 9.78
CA LEU A 202 -7.26 14.39 8.36
C LEU A 202 -6.51 13.37 7.49
N TYR A 203 -5.25 13.11 7.84
CA TYR A 203 -4.33 12.25 7.12
C TYR A 203 -4.16 10.88 7.78
N GLY A 204 -5.05 10.53 8.73
CA GLY A 204 -4.85 9.35 9.58
C GLY A 204 -4.57 8.06 8.81
N GLN A 205 -5.24 7.82 7.68
CA GLN A 205 -4.98 6.64 6.84
C GLN A 205 -3.58 6.65 6.23
N LEU A 206 -3.13 7.79 5.69
CA LEU A 206 -1.78 7.94 5.14
C LEU A 206 -0.71 7.79 6.24
N LEU A 207 -0.93 8.44 7.39
CA LEU A 207 0.04 8.42 8.48
C LEU A 207 0.14 7.06 9.19
N TRP A 208 -0.95 6.30 9.27
CA TRP A 208 -0.90 4.90 9.75
C TRP A 208 -0.07 4.03 8.80
N ARG A 209 -0.24 4.21 7.49
CA ARG A 209 0.61 3.55 6.50
C ARG A 209 2.09 3.92 6.71
N GLU A 210 2.43 5.21 6.76
CA GLU A 210 3.81 5.66 7.02
C GLU A 210 4.40 5.09 8.31
N PHE A 211 3.60 5.00 9.38
CA PHE A 211 4.01 4.44 10.66
C PHE A 211 4.48 2.98 10.51
N PHE A 212 3.71 2.15 9.79
CA PHE A 212 4.05 0.76 9.56
C PHE A 212 5.29 0.59 8.67
N TYR A 213 5.39 1.34 7.55
CA TYR A 213 6.61 1.36 6.74
C TYR A 213 7.85 1.76 7.55
N THR A 214 7.73 2.76 8.44
CA THR A 214 8.83 3.18 9.33
C THR A 214 9.20 2.09 10.35
N ALA A 215 8.22 1.35 10.86
CA ALA A 215 8.45 0.26 11.81
C ALA A 215 9.10 -0.96 11.14
N ALA A 216 8.73 -1.23 9.88
CA ALA A 216 9.11 -2.43 9.16
C ALA A 216 10.49 -2.30 8.46
N THR A 217 10.85 -1.11 7.94
CA THR A 217 12.04 -0.89 7.10
C THR A 217 13.33 -1.51 7.65
N ASN A 218 13.61 -1.41 8.95
CA ASN A 218 14.86 -1.93 9.54
C ASN A 218 14.68 -3.24 10.32
N ASN A 219 13.55 -3.93 10.16
CA ASN A 219 13.25 -5.20 10.83
C ASN A 219 12.97 -6.29 9.79
N PRO A 220 13.96 -7.11 9.38
CA PRO A 220 13.75 -8.18 8.39
C PRO A 220 12.88 -9.35 8.88
N CYS A 221 12.45 -9.33 10.14
CA CYS A 221 11.55 -10.33 10.73
C CYS A 221 10.22 -9.69 11.18
N PHE A 222 9.83 -8.54 10.62
CA PHE A 222 8.62 -7.81 11.02
C PHE A 222 7.34 -8.65 10.86
N ASP A 223 7.33 -9.52 9.85
CA ASP A 223 6.26 -10.44 9.46
C ASP A 223 6.28 -11.79 10.20
N LYS A 224 7.20 -11.97 11.15
CA LYS A 224 7.35 -13.20 11.94
C LYS A 224 7.16 -12.93 13.42
N MET A 225 6.76 -13.95 14.18
CA MET A 225 6.73 -13.87 15.64
C MET A 225 8.11 -14.15 16.23
N GLU A 226 8.71 -15.28 15.88
CA GLU A 226 10.05 -15.65 16.36
C GLU A 226 11.11 -14.72 15.78
N SER A 227 12.10 -14.35 16.59
CA SER A 227 13.20 -13.42 16.25
C SER A 227 12.80 -11.97 15.97
N ASN A 228 11.50 -11.64 16.01
CA ASN A 228 11.04 -10.26 15.85
C ASN A 228 11.15 -9.48 17.17
N PRO A 229 12.02 -8.46 17.27
CA PRO A 229 12.33 -7.78 18.53
C PRO A 229 11.16 -6.98 19.11
N ILE A 230 10.13 -6.71 18.31
CA ILE A 230 8.96 -5.92 18.72
C ILE A 230 7.71 -6.78 18.91
N CYS A 231 7.79 -8.09 18.63
CA CYS A 231 6.66 -9.00 18.73
C CYS A 231 6.68 -9.79 20.04
N VAL A 232 5.55 -9.81 20.73
CA VAL A 232 5.37 -10.60 21.95
C VAL A 232 5.28 -12.07 21.57
N GLN A 233 6.06 -12.91 22.26
CA GLN A 233 6.05 -14.34 22.06
C GLN A 233 4.81 -14.95 22.72
N ILE A 234 3.89 -15.48 21.92
CA ILE A 234 2.64 -16.06 22.37
C ILE A 234 2.60 -17.52 21.89
N PRO A 235 2.30 -18.50 22.76
CA PRO A 235 2.16 -19.89 22.37
C PRO A 235 0.81 -20.08 21.65
N TRP A 236 0.73 -19.65 20.39
CA TRP A 236 -0.43 -19.87 19.54
C TRP A 236 -0.60 -21.35 19.19
N ASP A 237 -1.85 -21.75 19.00
CA ASP A 237 -2.19 -23.11 18.61
C ASP A 237 -1.90 -23.36 17.13
N ARG A 238 -1.48 -24.58 16.82
CA ARG A 238 -1.39 -25.08 15.44
C ARG A 238 -2.64 -25.85 15.10
N ASN A 239 -3.62 -25.18 14.50
CA ASN A 239 -4.88 -25.79 14.08
C ASN A 239 -5.18 -25.52 12.60
N PRO A 240 -4.60 -26.30 11.67
CA PRO A 240 -4.78 -26.08 10.23
C PRO A 240 -6.24 -26.20 9.76
N GLU A 241 -7.04 -27.06 10.40
CA GLU A 241 -8.45 -27.23 10.05
C GLU A 241 -9.27 -25.98 10.39
N ALA A 242 -9.07 -25.42 11.58
CA ALA A 242 -9.73 -24.18 11.98
C ALA A 242 -9.27 -22.99 11.14
N LEU A 243 -7.97 -22.93 10.80
CA LEU A 243 -7.43 -21.92 9.87
C LEU A 243 -8.09 -22.01 8.50
N ALA A 244 -8.22 -23.20 7.93
CA ALA A 244 -8.85 -23.40 6.63
C ALA A 244 -10.32 -23.00 6.65
N LYS A 245 -11.07 -23.35 7.71
CA LYS A 245 -12.46 -22.89 7.90
C LYS A 245 -12.55 -21.37 7.95
N TRP A 246 -11.65 -20.70 8.66
CA TRP A 246 -11.62 -19.24 8.70
C TRP A 246 -11.26 -18.63 7.34
N ALA A 247 -10.20 -19.09 6.70
CA ALA A 247 -9.73 -18.57 5.42
C ALA A 247 -10.77 -18.73 4.29
N GLU A 248 -11.54 -19.82 4.32
CA GLU A 248 -12.57 -20.12 3.32
C GLU A 248 -13.97 -19.59 3.68
N GLY A 249 -14.14 -18.90 4.83
CA GLY A 249 -15.44 -18.40 5.27
C GLY A 249 -16.45 -19.50 5.60
N ARG A 250 -15.99 -20.55 6.30
CA ARG A 250 -16.76 -21.72 6.73
C ARG A 250 -16.68 -21.94 8.24
N THR A 251 -16.59 -20.86 9.01
CA THR A 251 -16.52 -20.89 10.47
C THR A 251 -17.85 -21.26 11.11
N GLY A 252 -18.97 -21.04 10.41
CA GLY A 252 -20.32 -21.19 10.93
C GLY A 252 -20.83 -19.92 11.62
N PHE A 253 -20.03 -18.85 11.67
CA PHE A 253 -20.42 -17.52 12.13
C PHE A 253 -20.69 -16.63 10.90
N PRO A 254 -21.97 -16.36 10.54
CA PRO A 254 -22.30 -15.69 9.29
C PRO A 254 -21.61 -14.35 9.08
N TRP A 255 -21.33 -13.62 10.16
CA TRP A 255 -20.60 -12.35 10.10
C TRP A 255 -19.14 -12.53 9.64
N ILE A 256 -18.42 -13.50 10.20
CA ILE A 256 -17.03 -13.79 9.85
C ILE A 256 -16.96 -14.37 8.44
N ASP A 257 -17.86 -15.32 8.15
CA ASP A 257 -17.94 -16.00 6.86
C ASP A 257 -18.25 -15.02 5.71
N ALA A 258 -19.16 -14.06 5.93
CA ALA A 258 -19.47 -13.03 4.93
C ALA A 258 -18.28 -12.10 4.67
N ILE A 259 -17.54 -11.70 5.71
CA ILE A 259 -16.35 -10.85 5.53
C ILE A 259 -15.26 -11.58 4.75
N MET A 260 -14.97 -12.84 5.09
CA MET A 260 -13.95 -13.62 4.41
C MET A 260 -14.35 -13.95 2.96
N THR A 261 -15.65 -14.13 2.71
CA THR A 261 -16.20 -14.27 1.35
C THR A 261 -16.03 -12.99 0.55
N GLN A 262 -16.38 -11.82 1.11
CA GLN A 262 -16.18 -10.52 0.46
C GLN A 262 -14.70 -10.28 0.15
N LEU A 263 -13.81 -10.57 1.10
CA LEU A 263 -12.37 -10.44 0.91
C LEU A 263 -11.89 -11.27 -0.29
N ARG A 264 -12.30 -12.54 -0.38
CA ARG A 264 -11.90 -13.44 -1.47
C ARG A 264 -12.46 -13.02 -2.84
N GLN A 265 -13.68 -12.49 -2.88
CA GLN A 265 -14.35 -12.12 -4.14
C GLN A 265 -13.93 -10.75 -4.65
N GLU A 266 -13.77 -9.77 -3.75
CA GLU A 266 -13.58 -8.36 -4.12
C GLU A 266 -12.17 -7.85 -3.83
N GLY A 267 -11.39 -8.57 -3.03
CA GLY A 267 -10.04 -8.18 -2.64
C GLY A 267 -9.97 -6.97 -1.69
N TRP A 268 -11.09 -6.57 -1.08
CA TRP A 268 -11.12 -5.49 -0.10
C TRP A 268 -12.22 -5.70 0.93
N ILE A 269 -11.88 -5.40 2.20
CA ILE A 269 -12.84 -5.32 3.29
C ILE A 269 -12.56 -4.09 4.16
N HIS A 270 -13.62 -3.54 4.74
CA HIS A 270 -13.54 -2.37 5.63
C HIS A 270 -12.65 -2.65 6.85
N HIS A 271 -11.92 -1.64 7.36
CA HIS A 271 -10.97 -1.82 8.47
C HIS A 271 -11.61 -2.43 9.74
N LEU A 272 -12.86 -2.08 10.05
CA LEU A 272 -13.58 -2.71 11.17
C LEU A 272 -13.90 -4.19 10.93
N ALA A 273 -14.13 -4.58 9.68
CA ALA A 273 -14.30 -5.98 9.30
C ALA A 273 -12.97 -6.74 9.44
N ARG A 274 -11.83 -6.12 9.06
CA ARG A 274 -10.48 -6.68 9.32
C ARG A 274 -10.27 -6.95 10.81
N HIS A 275 -10.60 -5.98 11.68
CA HIS A 275 -10.50 -6.17 13.11
C HIS A 275 -11.36 -7.34 13.62
N ALA A 276 -12.57 -7.52 13.09
CA ALA A 276 -13.44 -8.61 13.48
C ALA A 276 -12.84 -9.98 13.14
N VAL A 277 -12.43 -10.18 11.88
CA VAL A 277 -11.89 -11.48 11.44
C VAL A 277 -10.51 -11.77 12.01
N ALA A 278 -9.66 -10.74 12.20
CA ALA A 278 -8.36 -10.90 12.84
C ALA A 278 -8.51 -11.21 14.33
N CYS A 279 -9.45 -10.57 15.03
CA CYS A 279 -9.74 -10.89 16.42
C CYS A 279 -10.25 -12.33 16.55
N PHE A 280 -11.19 -12.74 15.69
CA PHE A 280 -11.73 -14.10 15.68
C PHE A 280 -10.63 -15.16 15.50
N LEU A 281 -9.72 -14.96 14.54
CA LEU A 281 -8.61 -15.89 14.29
C LEU A 281 -7.63 -15.96 15.45
N THR A 282 -7.27 -14.82 16.04
CA THR A 282 -6.17 -14.73 17.01
C THR A 282 -6.69 -14.82 18.44
N ARG A 283 -6.60 -13.71 19.19
CA ARG A 283 -6.88 -13.64 20.63
C ARG A 283 -8.36 -13.71 21.02
N GLY A 284 -9.28 -13.73 20.05
CA GLY A 284 -10.72 -13.75 20.28
C GLY A 284 -11.23 -15.17 20.47
N ASP A 285 -11.07 -16.02 19.46
CA ASP A 285 -11.77 -17.30 19.40
C ASP A 285 -10.85 -18.49 19.06
N LEU A 286 -10.12 -18.45 17.93
CA LEU A 286 -9.40 -19.62 17.42
C LEU A 286 -7.98 -19.82 17.99
N TRP A 287 -7.40 -18.79 18.62
CA TRP A 287 -6.04 -18.81 19.18
C TRP A 287 -4.93 -19.23 18.18
N ILE A 288 -5.11 -18.89 16.91
CA ILE A 288 -4.14 -19.15 15.84
C ILE A 288 -3.21 -17.94 15.66
N SER A 289 -1.95 -18.18 15.26
CA SER A 289 -0.97 -17.11 15.05
C SER A 289 -1.46 -16.08 14.04
N TRP A 290 -1.17 -14.81 14.33
CA TRP A 290 -1.40 -13.70 13.42
C TRP A 290 -0.62 -13.85 12.11
N GLU A 291 0.49 -14.59 12.11
CA GLU A 291 1.30 -14.91 10.93
C GLU A 291 0.48 -15.65 9.87
N GLU A 292 -0.42 -16.54 10.29
CA GLU A 292 -1.29 -17.29 9.35
C GLU A 292 -2.40 -16.40 8.78
N GLY A 293 -2.93 -15.47 9.60
CA GLY A 293 -3.89 -14.47 9.12
C GLY A 293 -3.28 -13.50 8.12
N MET A 294 -2.03 -13.09 8.37
CA MET A 294 -1.25 -12.24 7.48
C MET A 294 -1.06 -12.89 6.10
N LYS A 295 -0.68 -14.17 6.01
CA LYS A 295 -0.55 -14.88 4.73
C LYS A 295 -1.83 -14.88 3.90
N VAL A 296 -2.98 -15.12 4.55
CA VAL A 296 -4.28 -15.10 3.86
C VAL A 296 -4.63 -13.69 3.38
N PHE A 297 -4.27 -12.67 4.16
CA PHE A 297 -4.47 -11.28 3.74
C PHE A 297 -3.51 -10.89 2.62
N GLU A 298 -2.25 -11.32 2.64
CA GLU A 298 -1.30 -11.11 1.55
C GLU A 298 -1.80 -11.72 0.23
N GLU A 299 -2.42 -12.92 0.30
CA GLU A 299 -2.98 -13.59 -0.87
C GLU A 299 -4.21 -12.86 -1.45
N LEU A 300 -5.09 -12.31 -0.60
CA LEU A 300 -6.42 -11.86 -1.02
C LEU A 300 -6.63 -10.34 -1.00
N LEU A 301 -5.93 -9.61 -0.13
CA LEU A 301 -6.22 -8.20 0.17
C LEU A 301 -5.41 -7.26 -0.73
N LEU A 302 -6.09 -6.51 -1.59
CA LEU A 302 -5.47 -5.64 -2.60
C LEU A 302 -4.64 -4.50 -2.00
N ASP A 303 -4.99 -4.03 -0.81
CA ASP A 303 -4.30 -2.96 -0.11
C ASP A 303 -3.41 -3.44 1.05
N ALA A 304 -3.12 -4.75 1.11
CA ALA A 304 -2.03 -5.27 1.93
C ALA A 304 -0.69 -5.04 1.22
N ASP A 305 0.29 -4.57 1.99
CA ASP A 305 1.70 -4.67 1.64
C ASP A 305 2.44 -5.37 2.79
N TRP A 306 3.72 -5.71 2.62
CA TRP A 306 4.42 -6.51 3.62
C TRP A 306 4.55 -5.75 4.96
N SER A 307 4.55 -4.42 4.91
CA SER A 307 4.63 -3.55 6.08
C SER A 307 3.28 -3.33 6.78
N VAL A 308 2.16 -3.27 6.05
CA VAL A 308 0.82 -2.81 6.50
C VAL A 308 -0.22 -3.93 6.56
#